data_AF-A0A645GFL5-F1
#
_entry.id   AF-A0A645GFL5-F1
#
_cell.length_a   1.000
_cell.length_b   1.000
_cell.length_c   1.000
_cell.angle_alpha   90.00
_cell.angle_beta   90.00
_cell.angle_gamma   90.00
#
_symmetry.space_group_name_H-M   'P 1'
#
loop_
_entity.id
_entity.type
_entity.pdbx_description
1 polymer ?
#
loop_
_entity_poly.entity_id
_entity_poly.type
_entity_poly.pdbx_seq_one_letter_code
_entity_poly.pdbx_strand_id
1 'polypeptide(L)'
;MIRKKFHFIHLFICVEFFISAASFSARADNFNTLHQINLFSMKTLEDTGLHEGLAGAFFGKQGNWFIMAGGSSFPGEKPWQNGIKHLSDQVFVFEQLPGGQFNIVYQGNDLPIPLAEGSYATLPNGLLCVGGLTPDGSGGKCFEYGRYK
;
A
#
# COMPACT_ATOMS: atom_id res chain seq x y z
N MET A 1 29.34 -21.89 62.48
CA MET A 1 28.75 -20.54 62.33
C MET A 1 28.91 -19.93 60.92
N ILE A 2 29.24 -20.72 59.87
CA ILE A 2 29.58 -20.21 58.52
C ILE A 2 28.48 -20.49 57.47
N ARG A 3 27.71 -21.59 57.62
CA ARG A 3 26.65 -22.00 56.68
C ARG A 3 25.46 -21.02 56.53
N LYS A 4 25.11 -20.28 57.58
CA LYS A 4 23.98 -19.32 57.54
C LYS A 4 24.30 -18.06 56.72
N LYS A 5 25.59 -17.69 56.58
CA LYS A 5 26.02 -16.52 55.80
C LYS A 5 25.93 -16.76 54.29
N PHE A 6 26.14 -17.99 53.83
CA PHE A 6 26.08 -18.34 52.40
C PHE A 6 24.64 -18.34 51.85
N HIS A 7 23.65 -18.78 52.64
CA HIS A 7 22.24 -18.70 52.25
C HIS A 7 21.73 -17.26 52.13
N PHE A 8 22.21 -16.36 52.98
CA PHE A 8 21.83 -14.94 52.96
C PHE A 8 22.36 -14.22 51.72
N ILE A 9 23.57 -14.59 51.26
CA ILE A 9 24.18 -14.03 50.04
C ILE A 9 23.45 -14.49 48.78
N HIS A 10 23.08 -15.78 48.68
CA HIS A 10 22.28 -16.27 47.54
C HIS A 10 20.89 -15.66 47.50
N LEU A 11 20.25 -15.42 48.65
CA LEU A 11 18.96 -14.74 48.71
C LEU A 11 19.08 -13.28 48.22
N PHE A 12 20.14 -12.57 48.61
CA PHE A 12 20.40 -11.20 48.15
C PHE A 12 20.65 -11.14 46.62
N ILE A 13 21.46 -12.05 46.08
CA ILE A 13 21.73 -12.11 44.63
C ILE A 13 20.46 -12.45 43.84
N CYS A 14 19.62 -13.37 44.33
CA CYS A 14 18.34 -13.69 43.68
C CYS A 14 17.37 -12.50 43.70
N VAL A 15 17.34 -11.72 44.79
CA VAL A 15 16.49 -10.52 44.91
C VAL A 15 16.96 -9.42 43.95
N GLU A 16 18.27 -9.16 43.85
CA GLU A 16 18.79 -8.17 42.90
C GLU A 16 18.57 -8.60 41.45
N PHE A 17 18.70 -9.89 41.13
CA PHE A 17 18.38 -10.42 39.81
C PHE A 17 16.89 -10.26 39.47
N PHE A 18 15.99 -10.51 40.42
CA PHE A 18 14.54 -10.35 40.22
C PHE A 18 14.11 -8.89 40.04
N ILE A 19 14.76 -7.95 40.74
CA ILE A 19 14.46 -6.51 40.63
C ILE A 19 14.90 -5.98 39.26
N SER A 20 16.04 -6.43 38.73
CA SER A 20 16.52 -5.99 37.41
C SER A 20 15.63 -6.43 36.23
N ALA A 21 14.93 -7.57 36.35
CA ALA A 21 14.01 -8.06 35.32
C ALA A 21 12.68 -7.28 35.29
N ALA A 22 12.32 -6.57 36.36
CA ALA A 22 11.04 -5.88 36.50
C ALA A 22 11.02 -4.46 35.92
N SER A 23 12.17 -3.87 35.56
CA SER A 23 12.27 -2.43 35.28
C SER A 23 12.67 -2.04 33.85
N PHE A 24 12.79 -2.97 32.90
CA PHE A 24 12.92 -2.60 31.49
C PHE A 24 11.60 -2.72 30.74
N SER A 25 10.79 -1.66 30.82
CA SER A 25 9.64 -1.46 29.93
C SER A 25 9.79 -0.11 29.26
N ALA A 26 10.59 -0.06 28.20
CA ALA A 26 10.64 1.09 27.31
C ALA A 26 9.35 1.10 26.47
N ARG A 27 8.33 1.83 26.92
CA ARG A 27 7.13 2.11 26.11
C ARG A 27 7.45 3.28 25.18
N ALA A 28 7.32 3.06 23.87
CA ALA A 28 7.38 4.15 22.91
C ALA A 28 6.05 4.93 22.99
N ASP A 29 6.06 6.10 23.62
CA ASP A 29 4.86 6.96 23.76
C ASP A 29 4.63 7.88 22.54
N ASN A 30 5.46 7.78 21.50
CA ASN A 30 5.32 8.56 20.28
C ASN A 30 4.43 7.83 19.26
N PHE A 31 3.11 7.86 19.47
CA PHE A 31 2.16 7.47 18.42
C PHE A 31 2.06 8.59 17.39
N ASN A 32 2.55 8.35 16.18
CA ASN A 32 2.32 9.25 15.04
C ASN A 32 0.84 9.20 14.67
N THR A 33 0.08 10.27 14.97
CA THR A 33 -1.28 10.42 14.47
C THR A 33 -1.22 10.73 12.98
N LEU A 34 -1.73 9.82 12.15
CA LEU A 34 -1.87 10.03 10.71
C LEU A 34 -3.25 10.61 10.42
N HIS A 35 -3.28 11.78 9.79
CA HIS A 35 -4.51 12.34 9.24
C HIS A 35 -4.67 11.88 7.79
N GLN A 36 -5.51 10.87 7.56
CA GLN A 36 -5.81 10.37 6.22
C GLN A 36 -6.99 11.14 5.63
N ILE A 37 -6.84 11.63 4.40
CA ILE A 37 -7.91 12.24 3.62
C ILE A 37 -8.31 11.29 2.49
N ASN A 38 -9.62 11.15 2.22
CA ASN A 38 -10.10 10.43 1.05
C ASN A 38 -10.17 11.41 -0.13
N LEU A 39 -9.28 11.22 -1.11
CA LEU A 39 -9.20 12.08 -2.29
C LEU A 39 -10.23 11.70 -3.34
N PHE A 40 -10.54 10.42 -3.43
CA PHE A 40 -11.43 9.83 -4.41
C PHE A 40 -11.99 8.51 -3.88
N SER A 41 -13.23 8.23 -4.23
CA SER A 41 -13.91 6.98 -3.90
C SER A 41 -14.27 6.24 -5.19
N MET A 42 -13.70 5.06 -5.38
CA MET A 42 -14.02 4.18 -6.52
C MET A 42 -15.52 3.85 -6.60
N LYS A 43 -16.27 4.00 -5.50
CA LYS A 43 -17.74 3.83 -5.47
C LYS A 43 -18.51 4.86 -6.27
N THR A 44 -17.89 5.99 -6.64
CA THR A 44 -18.53 7.00 -7.49
C THR A 44 -18.42 6.66 -8.98
N LEU A 45 -17.71 5.59 -9.35
CA LEU A 45 -17.61 5.12 -10.73
C LEU A 45 -18.90 4.40 -11.13
N GLU A 46 -19.27 4.50 -12.41
CA GLU A 46 -20.38 3.72 -12.99
C GLU A 46 -20.06 2.23 -13.01
N ASP A 47 -18.79 1.86 -13.24
CA ASP A 47 -18.33 0.47 -13.20
C ASP A 47 -18.28 -0.05 -11.75
N THR A 48 -19.29 -0.82 -11.39
CA THR A 48 -19.44 -1.42 -10.06
C THR A 48 -18.37 -2.48 -9.77
N GLY A 49 -17.75 -3.08 -10.80
CA GLY A 49 -16.67 -4.05 -10.65
C GLY A 49 -15.39 -3.45 -10.05
N LEU A 50 -15.30 -2.12 -10.02
CA LEU A 50 -14.17 -1.38 -9.47
C LEU A 50 -14.45 -0.77 -8.09
N HIS A 51 -15.67 -0.90 -7.56
CA HIS A 51 -16.08 -0.27 -6.29
C HIS A 51 -15.27 -0.74 -5.08
N GLU A 52 -14.72 -1.95 -5.13
CA GLU A 52 -13.81 -2.48 -4.10
C GLU A 52 -12.44 -1.79 -4.10
N GLY A 53 -12.09 -1.11 -5.19
CA GLY A 53 -10.80 -0.52 -5.44
C GLY A 53 -9.82 -1.43 -6.16
N LEU A 54 -8.70 -0.83 -6.56
CA LEU A 54 -7.63 -1.47 -7.32
C LEU A 54 -6.37 -1.55 -6.45
N ALA A 55 -6.10 -2.73 -5.90
CA ALA A 55 -4.91 -3.00 -5.10
C ALA A 55 -3.69 -3.22 -6.00
N GLY A 56 -2.53 -2.70 -5.58
CA GLY A 56 -1.29 -2.83 -6.35
C GLY A 56 -1.30 -2.07 -7.68
N ALA A 57 -2.10 -1.01 -7.79
CA ALA A 57 -2.08 -0.12 -8.94
C ALA A 57 -0.77 0.67 -9.02
N PHE A 58 -0.41 1.10 -10.22
CA PHE A 58 0.71 2.01 -10.47
C PHE A 58 0.24 3.45 -10.27
N PHE A 59 1.13 4.32 -9.77
CA PHE A 59 0.77 5.70 -9.45
C PHE A 59 1.84 6.71 -9.85
N GLY A 60 1.43 7.84 -10.43
CA GLY A 60 2.32 8.93 -10.78
C GLY A 60 1.73 10.30 -10.51
N LYS A 61 2.58 11.30 -10.30
CA LYS A 61 2.17 12.70 -10.14
C LYS A 61 2.99 13.61 -11.04
N GLN A 62 2.34 14.31 -11.95
CA GLN A 62 2.94 15.30 -12.84
C GLN A 62 2.29 16.67 -12.62
N GLY A 63 2.95 17.55 -11.87
CA GLY A 63 2.38 18.85 -11.50
C GLY A 63 1.10 18.66 -10.68
N ASN A 64 -0.04 19.13 -11.21
CA ASN A 64 -1.35 18.95 -10.59
C ASN A 64 -2.09 17.69 -11.08
N TRP A 65 -1.50 16.94 -12.01
CA TRP A 65 -2.10 15.72 -12.54
C TRP A 65 -1.61 14.50 -11.78
N PHE A 66 -2.52 13.56 -11.52
CA PHE A 66 -2.21 12.26 -10.92
C PHE A 66 -2.71 11.17 -11.84
N ILE A 67 -1.89 10.15 -12.04
CA ILE A 67 -2.19 9.01 -12.91
C ILE A 67 -2.25 7.77 -12.04
N MET A 68 -3.36 7.02 -12.12
CA MET A 68 -3.49 5.68 -11.55
C MET A 68 -3.71 4.70 -12.70
N ALA A 69 -2.94 3.63 -12.75
CA ALA A 69 -3.04 2.63 -13.82
C ALA A 69 -3.06 1.22 -13.24
N GLY A 70 -3.88 0.36 -13.84
CA GLY A 70 -3.97 -1.07 -13.53
C GLY A 70 -4.38 -1.36 -12.08
N GLY A 71 -3.83 -2.44 -11.54
CA GLY A 71 -4.17 -2.96 -10.21
C GLY A 71 -5.12 -4.15 -10.28
N SER A 72 -5.48 -4.64 -9.10
CA SER A 72 -6.28 -5.86 -8.94
C SER A 72 -7.48 -5.65 -8.03
N SER A 73 -8.57 -6.34 -8.33
CA SER A 73 -9.80 -6.32 -7.55
C SER A 73 -10.37 -7.74 -7.41
N PHE A 74 -11.36 -7.87 -6.51
CA PHE A 74 -12.10 -9.10 -6.25
C PHE A 74 -13.61 -8.80 -6.32
N PRO A 75 -14.16 -8.50 -7.52
CA PRO A 75 -15.53 -8.03 -7.69
C PRO A 75 -16.62 -9.04 -7.30
N GLY A 76 -16.29 -10.32 -7.22
CA GLY A 76 -17.20 -11.38 -6.78
C GLY A 76 -17.09 -11.64 -5.28
N GLU A 77 -16.19 -12.55 -4.92
CA GLU A 77 -15.96 -12.97 -3.53
C GLU A 77 -14.60 -12.48 -3.04
N LYS A 78 -14.42 -12.38 -1.72
CA LYS A 78 -13.16 -11.95 -1.12
C LYS A 78 -12.05 -13.00 -1.29
N PRO A 79 -10.77 -12.62 -1.17
CA PRO A 79 -9.66 -13.58 -1.27
C PRO A 79 -9.79 -14.78 -0.32
N TRP A 80 -10.29 -14.57 0.91
CA TRP A 80 -10.50 -15.64 1.91
C TRP A 80 -11.76 -16.49 1.68
N GLN A 81 -12.55 -16.16 0.66
CA GLN A 81 -13.73 -16.92 0.20
C GLN A 81 -13.45 -17.62 -1.14
N ASN A 82 -12.16 -17.83 -1.48
CA ASN A 82 -11.72 -18.33 -2.79
C ASN A 82 -12.16 -17.42 -3.96
N GLY A 83 -12.25 -16.12 -3.70
CA GLY A 83 -12.49 -15.12 -4.74
C GLY A 83 -11.45 -15.15 -5.85
N ILE A 84 -11.89 -14.92 -7.08
CA ILE A 84 -11.02 -14.84 -8.24
C ILE A 84 -10.43 -13.43 -8.29
N LYS A 85 -9.10 -13.33 -8.41
CA LYS A 85 -8.42 -12.04 -8.61
C LYS A 85 -8.66 -11.57 -10.05
N HIS A 86 -9.16 -10.36 -10.21
CA HIS A 86 -9.27 -9.69 -11.51
C HIS A 86 -8.17 -8.65 -11.62
N LEU A 87 -7.47 -8.63 -12.76
CA LEU A 87 -6.50 -7.59 -13.09
C LEU A 87 -7.17 -6.56 -14.00
N SER A 88 -6.84 -5.28 -13.80
CA SER A 88 -7.38 -4.18 -14.58
C SER A 88 -6.34 -3.62 -15.54
N ASP A 89 -6.80 -3.17 -16.70
CA ASP A 89 -6.07 -2.35 -17.68
C ASP A 89 -6.53 -0.88 -17.66
N GLN A 90 -7.39 -0.51 -16.70
CA GLN A 90 -7.90 0.85 -16.57
C GLN A 90 -6.81 1.84 -16.20
N VAL A 91 -6.92 3.04 -16.74
CA VAL A 91 -6.12 4.21 -16.43
C VAL A 91 -7.07 5.35 -16.06
N PHE A 92 -6.75 6.01 -14.95
CA PHE A 92 -7.45 7.18 -14.44
C PHE A 92 -6.47 8.34 -14.38
N VAL A 93 -6.90 9.51 -14.85
CA VAL A 93 -6.17 10.77 -14.64
C VAL A 93 -7.03 11.71 -13.81
N PHE A 94 -6.42 12.22 -12.74
CA PHE A 94 -7.04 13.16 -11.82
C PHE A 94 -6.36 14.52 -11.91
N GLU A 95 -7.13 15.59 -11.93
CA GLU A 95 -6.65 16.95 -11.72
C GLU A 95 -6.82 17.33 -10.25
N GLN A 96 -5.73 17.76 -9.61
CA GLN A 96 -5.78 18.39 -8.30
C GLN A 96 -6.10 19.88 -8.45
N LEU A 97 -7.28 20.27 -7.97
CA LEU A 97 -7.75 21.64 -7.97
C LEU A 97 -7.19 22.45 -6.79
N PRO A 98 -7.22 23.80 -6.88
CA PRO A 98 -6.98 24.66 -5.72
C PRO A 98 -7.87 24.26 -4.53
N GLY A 99 -7.29 24.21 -3.33
CA GLY A 99 -7.99 23.73 -2.13
C GLY A 99 -7.92 22.21 -1.91
N GLY A 100 -7.21 21.47 -2.77
CA GLY A 100 -6.90 20.06 -2.55
C GLY A 100 -7.98 19.07 -2.97
N GLN A 101 -9.02 19.54 -3.67
CA GLN A 101 -10.02 18.69 -4.30
C GLN A 101 -9.46 18.02 -5.54
N PHE A 102 -10.04 16.89 -5.94
CA PHE A 102 -9.62 16.11 -7.10
C PHE A 102 -10.80 15.87 -8.04
N ASN A 103 -10.58 16.04 -9.34
CA ASN A 103 -11.54 15.70 -10.39
C ASN A 103 -10.96 14.61 -11.28
N ILE A 104 -11.75 13.60 -11.61
CA ILE A 104 -11.40 12.71 -12.73
C ILE A 104 -11.54 13.51 -14.02
N VAL A 105 -10.47 13.58 -14.80
CA VAL A 105 -10.48 14.21 -16.13
C VAL A 105 -10.37 13.19 -17.26
N TYR A 106 -9.99 11.95 -16.94
CA TYR A 106 -9.85 10.87 -17.90
C TYR A 106 -10.03 9.51 -17.22
N GLN A 107 -10.69 8.59 -17.93
CA GLN A 107 -10.80 7.18 -17.61
C GLN A 107 -10.81 6.36 -18.92
N GLY A 108 -10.01 5.31 -19.00
CA GLY A 108 -9.96 4.43 -20.17
C GLY A 108 -9.14 3.16 -19.98
N ASN A 109 -9.37 2.14 -20.82
CA ASN A 109 -8.66 0.86 -20.82
C ASN A 109 -7.38 0.94 -21.67
N ASP A 110 -6.39 1.70 -21.20
CA ASP A 110 -5.22 2.05 -22.03
C ASP A 110 -3.98 1.19 -21.80
N LEU A 111 -3.94 0.39 -20.73
CA LEU A 111 -2.81 -0.52 -20.53
C LEU A 111 -2.86 -1.63 -21.59
N PRO A 112 -1.75 -1.94 -22.30
CA PRO A 112 -1.75 -2.95 -23.36
C PRO A 112 -2.16 -4.34 -22.90
N ILE A 113 -1.98 -4.63 -21.62
CA ILE A 113 -2.47 -5.83 -20.92
C ILE A 113 -2.93 -5.40 -19.52
N PRO A 114 -3.92 -6.09 -18.92
CA PRO A 114 -4.23 -5.89 -17.51
C PRO A 114 -3.05 -6.30 -16.63
N LEU A 115 -2.65 -5.46 -15.67
CA LEU A 115 -1.54 -5.78 -14.77
C LEU A 115 -1.63 -5.07 -13.41
N ALA A 116 -0.97 -5.64 -12.40
CA ALA A 116 -0.89 -5.11 -11.04
C ALA A 116 0.48 -5.41 -10.40
N GLU A 117 0.73 -4.87 -9.21
CA GLU A 117 1.82 -5.29 -8.31
C GLU A 117 3.23 -5.16 -8.93
N GLY A 118 3.42 -4.21 -9.85
CA GLY A 118 4.72 -3.89 -10.42
C GLY A 118 5.38 -2.67 -9.77
N SER A 119 6.52 -2.27 -10.31
CA SER A 119 7.21 -1.03 -9.94
C SER A 119 6.81 0.10 -10.89
N TYR A 120 6.95 1.35 -10.44
CA TYR A 120 6.68 2.51 -11.30
C TYR A 120 7.63 3.67 -11.06
N ALA A 121 7.73 4.53 -12.07
CA ALA A 121 8.35 5.85 -11.98
C ALA A 121 7.50 6.88 -12.71
N THR A 122 7.31 8.06 -12.11
CA THR A 122 6.76 9.21 -12.83
C THR A 122 7.79 9.72 -13.83
N LEU A 123 7.37 9.93 -15.08
CA LEU A 123 8.16 10.54 -16.14
C LEU A 123 7.64 11.97 -16.43
N PRO A 124 8.45 12.84 -17.07
CA PRO A 124 8.00 14.18 -17.46
C PRO A 124 6.76 14.20 -18.37
N ASN A 125 6.45 13.09 -19.03
CA ASN A 125 5.34 12.95 -19.98
C ASN A 125 4.40 11.80 -19.62
N GLY A 126 4.47 11.22 -18.42
CA GLY A 126 3.58 10.11 -18.06
C GLY A 126 4.04 9.25 -16.88
N LEU A 127 3.65 7.99 -16.92
CA LEU A 127 3.90 6.98 -15.91
C LEU A 127 4.57 5.76 -16.56
N LEU A 128 5.78 5.43 -16.09
CA LEU A 128 6.45 4.18 -16.43
C LEU A 128 6.00 3.10 -15.47
N CYS A 129 5.44 2.00 -15.99
CA CYS A 129 5.04 0.80 -15.25
C CYS A 129 5.98 -0.35 -15.63
N VAL A 130 6.63 -0.98 -14.65
CA VAL A 130 7.66 -2.00 -14.86
C VAL A 130 7.32 -3.29 -14.13
N GLY A 131 7.27 -4.37 -14.90
CA GLY A 131 6.96 -5.71 -14.41
C GLY A 131 5.53 -5.82 -13.89
N GLY A 132 5.34 -6.75 -12.95
CA GLY A 132 4.07 -6.98 -12.28
C GLY A 132 3.44 -8.32 -12.62
N LEU A 133 2.27 -8.53 -12.02
CA LEU A 133 1.41 -9.68 -12.25
C LEU A 133 0.51 -9.41 -13.45
N THR A 134 0.50 -10.35 -14.40
CA THR A 134 -0.32 -10.35 -15.60
C THR A 134 -1.15 -11.65 -15.65
N PRO A 135 -2.16 -11.77 -16.53
CA PRO A 135 -2.98 -12.98 -16.61
C PRO A 135 -2.20 -14.25 -16.96
N ASP A 136 -1.06 -14.11 -17.65
CA ASP A 136 -0.14 -15.20 -18.02
C ASP A 136 0.93 -15.49 -16.94
N GLY A 137 0.95 -14.77 -15.82
CA GLY A 137 1.87 -14.98 -14.69
C GLY A 137 2.66 -13.73 -14.28
N SER A 138 3.77 -13.92 -13.56
CA SER A 138 4.68 -12.81 -13.22
C SER A 138 5.66 -12.58 -14.37
N GLY A 139 5.54 -11.46 -15.09
CA GLY A 139 6.34 -11.16 -16.28
C GLY A 139 7.25 -9.94 -16.09
N GLY A 140 8.47 -9.98 -16.65
CA GLY A 140 9.43 -8.85 -16.63
C GLY A 140 9.20 -7.76 -17.68
N LYS A 141 7.96 -7.58 -18.16
CA LYS A 141 7.64 -6.63 -19.25
C LYS A 141 7.53 -5.20 -18.70
N CYS A 142 7.98 -4.22 -19.47
CA CYS A 142 7.86 -2.79 -19.13
C CYS A 142 6.85 -2.12 -20.05
N PHE A 143 6.02 -1.25 -19.51
CA PHE A 143 4.99 -0.49 -20.22
C PHE A 143 5.09 0.99 -19.86
N GLU A 144 5.06 1.87 -20.85
CA GLU A 144 5.03 3.32 -20.64
C GLU A 144 3.65 3.86 -21.02
N TYR A 145 2.98 4.52 -20.08
CA TYR A 145 1.77 5.28 -20.34
C TYR A 145 2.14 6.77 -20.38
N GLY A 146 2.24 7.37 -21.58
CA GLY A 146 2.77 8.73 -21.70
C GLY A 146 2.90 9.31 -23.11
N ARG A 147 2.06 8.89 -24.05
CA ARG A 147 1.95 9.58 -25.35
C ARG A 147 0.57 10.18 -25.50
N TYR A 148 0.46 11.45 -25.12
CA TYR A 148 -0.42 12.36 -25.84
C TYR A 148 -0.06 12.24 -27.33
N LYS A 149 -0.96 11.71 -28.15
CA LYS A 149 -0.98 12.01 -29.58
C LYS A 149 -1.69 13.33 -29.79
#